data_AF-A0A371QU65-F1
#
_entry.id   AF-A0A371QU65-F1
#
_cell.length_a   1.000
_cell.length_b   1.000
_cell.length_c   1.000
_cell.angle_alpha   90.00
_cell.angle_beta   90.00
_cell.angle_gamma   90.00
#
_symmetry.space_group_name_H-M   'P 1'
#
loop_
_entity.id
_entity.type
_entity.pdbx_description
1 polymer ?
#
loop_
_entity_poly.entity_id
_entity_poly.type
_entity_poly.pdbx_seq_one_letter_code
_entity_poly.pdbx_strand_id
1 'polypeptide(L)'
;MDVVYYVVGFSLTVVGMLGGALYWLGAKFKEIDKRFETIERELKQIREGQEGLKKYVDERSNELRKYVDSRFEEFRKYIDARFVEMKVYVDGKFDELKKYVDDKFSRLLNGFSGYQEFFLEFLTTEDVIDRKKAELARGELWRIIKLVGANPLSKEEVERLKELIQKDELTYEEALWLREVARRLIIEYGTPETWKLHAYASIWVALARKRMAEERGEARG
;
A
#
# COMPACT_ATOMS: atom_id res chain seq x y z
N MET A 1 -18.99 116.23 40.69
CA MET A 1 -19.87 115.56 39.71
C MET A 1 -19.09 114.66 38.75
N ASP A 2 -17.81 114.95 38.47
CA ASP A 2 -17.02 114.22 37.46
C ASP A 2 -16.80 112.73 37.76
N VAL A 3 -16.50 112.34 39.01
CA VAL A 3 -16.28 110.94 39.38
C VAL A 3 -17.49 110.04 39.09
N VAL A 4 -18.70 110.56 39.27
CA VAL A 4 -19.95 109.81 39.01
C VAL A 4 -20.13 109.56 37.51
N TYR A 5 -19.87 110.57 36.67
CA TYR A 5 -19.94 110.41 35.21
C TYR A 5 -18.89 109.43 34.69
N TYR A 6 -17.66 109.47 35.22
CA TYR A 6 -16.62 108.51 34.86
C TYR A 6 -16.97 107.08 35.28
N VAL A 7 -17.47 106.86 36.50
CA VAL A 7 -17.88 105.53 36.98
C VAL A 7 -19.05 104.98 36.16
N VAL A 8 -20.05 105.81 35.84
CA VAL A 8 -21.21 105.43 35.01
C VAL A 8 -20.79 105.13 33.57
N GLY A 9 -19.96 105.98 32.95
CA GLY A 9 -19.46 105.77 31.58
C GLY A 9 -18.56 104.54 31.44
N PHE A 10 -17.66 104.33 32.41
CA PHE A 10 -16.83 103.12 32.48
C PHE A 10 -17.68 101.87 32.66
N SER A 11 -18.67 101.90 33.57
CA SER A 11 -19.60 100.78 33.79
C SER A 11 -20.44 100.44 32.55
N LEU A 12 -20.93 101.44 31.82
CA LEU A 12 -21.65 101.23 30.55
C LEU A 12 -20.77 100.57 29.48
N THR A 13 -19.50 100.94 29.43
CA THR A 13 -18.54 100.35 28.47
C THR A 13 -18.24 98.90 28.85
N VAL A 14 -18.02 98.60 30.13
CA VAL A 14 -17.85 97.23 30.64
C VAL A 14 -19.08 96.37 30.36
N VAL A 15 -20.28 96.89 30.62
CA VAL A 15 -21.55 96.18 30.34
C VAL A 15 -21.74 95.94 28.85
N GLY A 16 -21.43 96.93 27.99
CA GLY A 16 -21.48 96.78 26.53
C GLY A 16 -20.49 95.73 26.02
N MET A 17 -19.26 95.72 26.54
CA MET A 17 -18.25 94.71 26.23
C MET A 17 -18.68 93.30 26.68
N LEU A 18 -19.23 93.17 27.89
CA LEU A 18 -19.77 91.90 28.40
C LEU A 18 -20.97 91.42 27.59
N GLY A 19 -21.90 92.31 27.23
CA GLY A 19 -23.05 91.99 26.38
C GLY A 19 -22.62 91.52 24.98
N GLY A 20 -21.63 92.18 24.38
CA GLY A 20 -21.04 91.78 23.11
C GLY A 20 -20.35 90.41 23.17
N ALA A 21 -19.59 90.15 24.24
CA ALA A 21 -18.96 88.85 24.48
C ALA A 21 -19.99 87.73 24.67
N LEU A 22 -21.07 87.97 25.43
CA LEU A 22 -22.16 87.01 25.63
C LEU A 22 -22.91 86.71 24.33
N TYR A 23 -23.20 87.74 23.52
CA TYR A 23 -23.84 87.56 22.22
C TYR A 23 -22.94 86.74 21.27
N TRP A 24 -21.65 87.06 21.21
CA TRP A 24 -20.67 86.32 20.41
C TRP A 24 -20.53 84.86 20.87
N LEU A 25 -20.46 84.61 22.18
CA LEU A 25 -20.44 83.27 22.74
C LEU A 25 -21.71 82.49 22.37
N GLY A 26 -22.89 83.09 22.50
CA GLY A 26 -24.15 82.47 22.09
C GLY A 26 -24.16 82.09 20.59
N ALA A 27 -23.64 82.95 19.73
CA ALA A 27 -23.50 82.65 18.31
C ALA A 27 -22.51 81.49 18.06
N LYS A 28 -21.42 81.41 18.82
CA LYS A 28 -20.45 80.30 18.73
C LYS A 28 -21.00 78.97 19.24
N PHE A 29 -21.76 78.96 20.33
CA PHE A 29 -22.45 77.75 20.79
C PHE A 29 -23.43 77.23 19.75
N LYS A 30 -24.21 78.12 19.11
CA LYS A 30 -25.11 77.74 18.01
C LYS A 30 -24.37 77.15 16.80
N GLU A 31 -23.17 77.65 16.51
CA GLU A 31 -22.31 77.08 15.46
C GLU A 31 -21.80 75.68 15.85
N ILE A 32 -21.42 75.49 17.12
CA ILE A 32 -20.97 74.21 17.68
C ILE A 32 -22.11 73.17 17.64
N ASP A 33 -23.32 73.53 18.06
CA ASP A 33 -24.48 72.64 18.04
C ASP A 33 -24.76 72.10 16.62
N LYS A 34 -24.71 72.97 15.61
CA LYS A 34 -24.85 72.56 14.21
C LYS A 34 -23.75 71.59 13.76
N ARG A 35 -22.51 71.77 14.23
CA ARG A 35 -21.42 70.83 13.94
C ARG A 35 -21.66 69.48 14.61
N PHE A 36 -22.13 69.47 15.86
CA PHE A 36 -22.51 68.24 16.55
C PHE A 36 -23.63 67.49 15.83
N GLU A 37 -24.69 68.17 15.38
CA GLU A 37 -25.77 67.55 14.59
C GLU A 37 -25.26 66.93 13.27
N THR A 38 -24.27 67.55 12.63
CA THR A 38 -23.63 66.98 11.43
C THR A 38 -22.80 65.75 11.78
N ILE A 39 -21.98 65.82 12.84
CA ILE A 39 -21.17 64.70 13.32
C ILE A 39 -22.06 63.51 13.70
N GLU A 40 -23.16 63.73 14.40
CA GLU A 40 -24.10 62.67 14.76
C GLU A 40 -24.69 61.97 13.54
N ARG A 41 -25.02 62.72 12.49
CA ARG A 41 -25.51 62.18 11.22
C ARG A 41 -24.44 61.36 10.50
N GLU A 42 -23.22 61.87 10.42
CA GLU A 42 -22.08 61.14 9.83
C GLU A 42 -21.79 59.86 10.60
N LEU A 43 -21.77 59.91 11.93
CA LEU A 43 -21.58 58.74 12.79
C LEU A 43 -22.70 57.71 12.63
N LYS A 44 -23.93 58.14 12.34
CA LYS A 44 -25.03 57.23 12.02
C LYS A 44 -24.80 56.54 10.68
N GLN A 45 -24.45 57.29 9.63
CA GLN A 45 -24.15 56.73 8.31
C GLN A 45 -22.94 55.77 8.35
N ILE A 46 -21.90 56.11 9.12
CA ILE A 46 -20.74 55.23 9.33
C ILE A 46 -21.18 53.92 9.98
N ARG A 47 -22.02 53.95 11.02
CA ARG A 47 -22.52 52.74 11.68
C ARG A 47 -23.34 51.87 10.73
N GLU A 48 -24.25 52.47 9.97
CA GLU A 48 -25.04 51.75 8.95
C GLU A 48 -24.14 51.15 7.86
N GLY A 49 -23.13 51.88 7.40
CA GLY A 49 -22.15 51.40 6.43
C GLY A 49 -21.30 50.24 6.96
N GLN A 50 -20.89 50.29 8.23
CA GLN A 50 -20.16 49.21 8.90
C GLN A 50 -21.02 47.94 9.04
N GLU A 51 -22.30 48.08 9.40
CA GLU A 51 -23.23 46.95 9.47
C GLU A 51 -23.47 46.33 8.09
N GLY A 52 -23.63 47.16 7.06
CA GLY A 52 -23.77 46.71 5.67
C GLY A 52 -22.53 45.95 5.18
N LEU A 53 -21.35 46.50 5.44
CA LEU A 53 -20.07 45.85 5.10
C LEU A 53 -19.93 44.51 5.82
N LYS A 54 -20.29 44.44 7.11
CA LYS A 54 -20.23 43.20 7.88
C LYS A 54 -21.13 42.12 7.28
N LYS A 55 -22.38 42.45 6.96
CA LYS A 55 -23.31 41.51 6.30
C LYS A 55 -22.77 41.03 4.95
N TYR A 56 -22.29 41.95 4.12
CA TYR A 56 -21.70 41.61 2.83
C TYR A 56 -20.51 40.66 2.98
N VAL A 57 -19.59 40.94 3.91
CA VAL A 57 -18.44 40.07 4.19
C VAL A 57 -18.88 38.69 4.68
N ASP A 58 -19.85 38.63 5.59
CA ASP A 58 -20.39 37.36 6.11
C ASP A 58 -21.03 36.52 5.01
N GLU A 59 -21.83 37.14 4.13
CA GLU A 59 -22.44 36.48 2.97
C GLU A 59 -21.38 35.94 2.01
N ARG A 60 -20.41 36.77 1.62
CA ARG A 60 -19.32 36.37 0.71
C ARG A 60 -18.45 35.28 1.31
N SER A 61 -18.16 35.34 2.60
CA SER A 61 -17.40 34.30 3.32
C SER A 61 -18.16 32.97 3.33
N ASN A 62 -19.48 33.00 3.55
CA ASN A 62 -20.32 31.80 3.52
C ASN A 62 -20.42 31.18 2.12
N GLU A 63 -20.56 32.01 1.09
CA GLU A 63 -20.53 31.54 -0.31
C GLU A 63 -19.19 30.89 -0.66
N LEU A 64 -18.09 31.54 -0.30
CA LEU A 64 -16.75 31.00 -0.53
C LEU A 64 -16.54 29.67 0.18
N ARG A 65 -16.99 29.57 1.44
CA ARG A 65 -16.91 28.32 2.21
C ARG A 65 -17.67 27.19 1.52
N LYS A 66 -18.91 27.42 1.12
CA LYS A 66 -19.72 26.43 0.39
C LYS A 66 -19.06 25.99 -0.92
N TYR A 67 -18.51 26.95 -1.67
CA TYR A 67 -17.79 26.67 -2.90
C TYR A 67 -16.57 25.78 -2.64
N VAL A 68 -15.73 26.15 -1.67
CA VAL A 68 -14.52 25.38 -1.31
C VAL A 68 -14.89 23.97 -0.84
N ASP A 69 -15.90 23.83 0.03
CA ASP A 69 -16.36 22.53 0.52
C ASP A 69 -16.84 21.65 -0.65
N SER A 70 -17.62 22.20 -1.59
CA SER A 70 -18.07 21.48 -2.78
C SER A 70 -16.91 21.01 -3.65
N ARG A 71 -15.92 21.89 -3.89
CA ARG A 71 -14.74 21.55 -4.71
C ARG A 71 -13.87 20.50 -4.03
N PHE A 72 -13.76 20.54 -2.71
CA PHE A 72 -13.01 19.56 -1.94
C PHE A 72 -13.69 18.18 -2.01
N GLU A 73 -15.01 18.11 -1.89
CA GLU A 73 -15.76 16.86 -2.02
C GLU A 73 -15.68 16.27 -3.44
N GLU A 74 -15.76 17.10 -4.48
CA GLU A 74 -15.54 16.65 -5.87
C GLU A 74 -14.13 16.09 -6.06
N PHE A 75 -13.13 16.80 -5.55
CA PHE A 75 -11.74 16.36 -5.62
C PHE A 75 -11.53 15.03 -4.87
N ARG A 76 -12.11 14.89 -3.67
CA ARG A 76 -12.04 13.66 -2.89
C ARG A 76 -12.62 12.47 -3.65
N LYS A 77 -13.82 12.62 -4.20
CA LYS A 77 -14.47 11.57 -5.01
C LYS A 77 -13.63 11.18 -6.23
N TYR A 78 -13.07 12.16 -6.92
CA TYR A 78 -12.18 11.91 -8.05
C TYR A 78 -10.95 11.10 -7.63
N ILE A 79 -10.28 11.51 -6.55
CA ILE A 79 -9.10 10.82 -6.04
C ILE A 79 -9.42 9.40 -5.58
N ASP A 80 -10.52 9.21 -4.84
CA ASP A 80 -10.95 7.88 -4.39
C ASP A 80 -11.21 6.94 -5.58
N ALA A 81 -11.90 7.42 -6.61
CA ALA A 81 -12.13 6.64 -7.84
C ALA A 81 -10.80 6.26 -8.53
N ARG A 82 -9.87 7.21 -8.64
CA ARG A 82 -8.56 6.98 -9.25
C ARG A 82 -7.70 5.98 -8.45
N PHE A 83 -7.79 6.01 -7.12
CA PHE A 83 -7.12 5.03 -6.27
C PHE A 83 -7.68 3.61 -6.46
N VAL A 84 -9.00 3.46 -6.58
CA VAL A 84 -9.64 2.16 -6.84
C VAL A 84 -9.23 1.63 -8.22
N GLU A 85 -9.29 2.44 -9.26
CA GLU A 85 -8.85 2.07 -10.62
C GLU A 85 -7.38 1.64 -10.63
N MET A 86 -6.51 2.41 -9.95
CA MET A 86 -5.09 2.10 -9.87
C MET A 86 -4.84 0.78 -9.13
N LYS A 87 -5.57 0.52 -8.04
CA LYS A 87 -5.48 -0.75 -7.31
C LYS A 87 -5.84 -1.94 -8.20
N VAL A 88 -6.97 -1.87 -8.89
CA VAL A 88 -7.43 -2.94 -9.80
C VAL A 88 -6.40 -3.19 -10.91
N TYR A 89 -5.86 -2.11 -11.50
CA TYR A 89 -4.84 -2.23 -12.53
C TYR A 89 -3.56 -2.89 -12.02
N VAL A 90 -3.05 -2.46 -10.85
CA VAL A 90 -1.83 -3.00 -10.25
C VAL A 90 -2.02 -4.46 -9.84
N ASP A 91 -3.14 -4.81 -9.21
CA ASP A 91 -3.46 -6.19 -8.84
C ASP A 91 -3.50 -7.08 -10.10
N GLY A 92 -4.15 -6.61 -11.18
CA GLY A 92 -4.18 -7.34 -12.45
C GLY A 92 -2.79 -7.53 -13.07
N LYS A 93 -1.92 -6.51 -13.02
CA LYS A 93 -0.53 -6.63 -13.50
C LYS A 93 0.32 -7.56 -12.65
N PHE A 94 0.09 -7.59 -11.35
CA PHE A 94 0.78 -8.51 -10.45
C PHE A 94 0.36 -9.96 -10.72
N ASP A 95 -0.94 -10.21 -10.92
CA ASP A 95 -1.45 -11.55 -11.27
C ASP A 95 -0.96 -12.05 -12.63
N GLU A 96 -0.90 -11.17 -13.64
CA GLU A 96 -0.31 -11.49 -14.95
C GLU A 96 1.17 -11.86 -14.82
N LEU A 97 1.95 -11.06 -14.07
CA LEU A 97 3.36 -11.32 -13.84
C LEU A 97 3.57 -12.63 -13.08
N LYS A 98 2.79 -12.88 -12.03
CA LYS A 98 2.84 -14.12 -11.25
C LYS A 98 2.62 -15.34 -12.15
N LYS A 99 1.54 -15.35 -12.94
CA LYS A 99 1.25 -16.44 -13.89
C LYS A 99 2.37 -16.66 -14.90
N TYR A 100 2.92 -15.56 -15.44
CA TYR A 100 4.03 -15.64 -16.39
C TYR A 100 5.28 -16.29 -15.76
N VAL A 101 5.65 -15.84 -14.55
CA VAL A 101 6.81 -16.38 -13.83
C VAL A 101 6.57 -17.84 -13.45
N ASP A 102 5.38 -18.18 -12.95
CA ASP A 102 5.02 -19.55 -12.57
C ASP A 102 5.09 -20.52 -13.78
N ASP A 103 4.59 -20.12 -14.97
CA ASP A 103 4.72 -20.93 -16.20
C ASP A 103 6.18 -21.12 -16.61
N LYS A 104 6.96 -20.04 -16.65
CA LYS A 104 8.36 -20.10 -17.04
C LYS A 104 9.18 -20.95 -16.09
N PHE A 105 8.96 -20.80 -14.79
CA PHE A 105 9.67 -21.54 -13.76
C PHE A 105 9.28 -23.03 -13.79
N SER A 106 7.99 -23.35 -13.90
CA SER A 106 7.52 -24.73 -14.04
C SER A 106 8.11 -25.42 -15.27
N ARG A 107 8.14 -24.72 -16.42
CA ARG A 107 8.77 -25.23 -17.65
C ARG A 107 10.27 -25.49 -17.47
N LEU A 108 10.98 -24.60 -16.78
CA LEU A 108 12.40 -24.75 -16.49
C LEU A 108 12.65 -25.98 -15.60
N LEU A 109 11.91 -26.10 -14.49
CA LEU A 109 12.05 -27.21 -13.54
C LEU A 109 11.71 -28.56 -14.19
N ASN A 110 10.65 -28.61 -14.99
CA ASN A 110 10.26 -29.83 -15.72
C ASN A 110 11.32 -30.23 -16.76
N GLY A 111 11.85 -29.26 -17.52
CA GLY A 111 12.90 -29.53 -18.51
C GLY A 111 14.20 -30.04 -17.86
N PHE A 112 14.62 -29.41 -16.76
CA PHE A 112 15.80 -29.84 -16.02
C PHE A 112 15.60 -31.21 -15.34
N SER A 113 14.44 -31.44 -14.71
CA SER A 113 14.12 -32.75 -14.11
C SER A 113 14.11 -33.85 -15.16
N GLY A 114 13.51 -33.62 -16.32
CA GLY A 114 13.51 -34.59 -17.43
C GLY A 114 14.92 -34.87 -17.97
N TYR A 115 15.77 -33.84 -18.08
CA TYR A 115 17.17 -34.03 -18.46
C TYR A 115 17.95 -34.84 -17.41
N GLN A 116 17.77 -34.54 -16.12
CA GLN A 116 18.41 -35.29 -15.04
C GLN A 116 17.95 -36.75 -14.98
N GLU A 117 16.66 -37.00 -15.17
CA GLU A 117 16.11 -38.36 -15.27
C GLU A 117 16.78 -39.14 -16.39
N PHE A 118 16.79 -38.59 -17.61
CA PHE A 118 17.46 -39.23 -18.74
C PHE A 118 18.94 -39.51 -18.44
N PHE A 119 19.67 -38.53 -17.91
CA PHE A 119 21.09 -38.66 -17.63
C PHE A 119 21.39 -39.73 -16.57
N LEU A 120 20.64 -39.75 -15.47
CA LEU A 120 20.81 -40.74 -14.41
C LEU A 120 20.38 -42.14 -14.84
N GLU A 121 19.28 -42.25 -15.60
CA GLU A 121 18.86 -43.53 -16.17
C GLU A 121 19.89 -44.07 -17.16
N PHE A 122 20.47 -43.21 -18.00
CA PHE A 122 21.57 -43.58 -18.92
C PHE A 122 22.79 -44.09 -18.15
N LEU A 123 23.30 -43.32 -17.18
CA LEU A 123 24.47 -43.72 -16.38
C LEU A 123 24.25 -45.01 -15.58
N THR A 124 23.02 -45.23 -15.10
CA THR A 124 22.69 -46.45 -14.36
C THR A 124 22.59 -47.65 -15.30
N THR A 125 22.05 -47.45 -16.51
CA THR A 125 21.94 -48.51 -17.52
C THR A 125 23.31 -48.95 -18.02
N GLU A 126 24.24 -48.01 -18.21
CA GLU A 126 25.63 -48.24 -18.59
C GLU A 126 26.53 -48.70 -17.41
N ASP A 127 25.93 -49.10 -16.28
CA ASP A 127 26.63 -49.59 -15.08
C ASP A 127 27.68 -48.61 -14.48
N VAL A 128 27.60 -47.31 -14.82
CA VAL A 128 28.45 -46.26 -14.22
C VAL A 128 28.02 -45.99 -12.76
N ILE A 129 26.71 -46.00 -12.53
CA ILE A 129 26.10 -45.89 -11.20
C ILE A 129 25.54 -47.27 -10.82
N ASP A 130 26.12 -47.87 -9.79
CA ASP A 130 25.63 -49.11 -9.20
C ASP A 130 24.73 -48.85 -7.96
N ARG A 131 24.05 -49.91 -7.52
CA ARG A 131 23.18 -49.89 -6.33
C ARG A 131 23.89 -49.40 -5.06
N LYS A 132 25.15 -49.77 -4.83
CA LYS A 132 25.90 -49.42 -3.62
C LYS A 132 26.19 -47.92 -3.57
N LYS A 133 26.35 -47.27 -4.73
CA LYS A 133 26.50 -45.81 -4.82
C LYS A 133 25.19 -45.06 -4.57
N ALA A 134 24.04 -45.65 -4.92
CA ALA A 134 22.73 -45.08 -4.61
C ALA A 134 22.40 -45.10 -3.11
N GLU A 135 22.90 -46.11 -2.38
CA GLU A 135 22.74 -46.24 -0.93
C GLU A 135 23.46 -45.13 -0.14
N LEU A 136 24.57 -44.59 -0.66
CA LEU A 136 25.26 -43.44 -0.06
C LEU A 136 24.39 -42.18 -0.05
N ALA A 137 23.50 -42.01 -1.04
CA ALA A 137 22.57 -40.89 -1.10
C ALA A 137 21.41 -41.02 -0.09
N ARG A 138 21.05 -42.26 0.30
CA ARG A 138 19.92 -42.57 1.19
C ARG A 138 20.05 -41.91 2.56
N GLY A 139 21.27 -41.85 3.12
CA GLY A 139 21.53 -41.25 4.44
C GLY A 139 21.20 -39.76 4.52
N GLU A 140 21.24 -39.05 3.39
CA GLU A 140 20.96 -37.62 3.30
C GLU A 140 19.46 -37.31 3.06
N LEU A 141 18.65 -38.30 2.67
CA LEU A 141 17.24 -38.10 2.32
C LEU A 141 16.35 -37.76 3.54
N TRP A 142 16.78 -38.07 4.76
CA TRP A 142 16.01 -37.73 5.97
C TRP A 142 15.86 -36.23 6.20
N ARG A 143 16.72 -35.41 5.57
CA ARG A 143 16.56 -33.94 5.60
C ARG A 143 15.28 -33.49 4.90
N ILE A 144 14.78 -34.26 3.93
CA ILE A 144 13.53 -33.97 3.21
C ILE A 144 12.33 -34.05 4.14
N ILE A 145 12.29 -35.02 5.05
CA ILE A 145 11.16 -35.22 5.97
C ILE A 145 10.97 -34.02 6.92
N LYS A 146 12.04 -33.28 7.20
CA LYS A 146 11.98 -32.02 7.96
C LYS A 146 11.39 -30.86 7.13
N LEU A 147 11.49 -30.91 5.80
CA LEU A 147 10.93 -29.89 4.90
C LEU A 147 9.41 -30.02 4.72
N VAL A 148 8.83 -31.21 4.93
CA VAL A 148 7.41 -31.50 4.62
C VAL A 148 6.40 -30.97 5.66
N GLY A 149 6.83 -30.15 6.61
CA GLY A 149 5.95 -29.63 7.66
C GLY A 149 4.81 -28.71 7.18
N ALA A 150 4.73 -28.35 5.89
CA ALA A 150 3.89 -27.24 5.47
C ALA A 150 3.18 -27.32 4.09
N ASN A 151 3.00 -28.50 3.44
CA ASN A 151 2.45 -28.71 2.06
C ASN A 151 3.58 -28.74 0.99
N PRO A 152 3.72 -29.81 0.16
CA PRO A 152 2.65 -30.35 -0.69
C PRO A 152 2.22 -31.81 -0.43
N LEU A 153 2.72 -32.48 0.61
CA LEU A 153 2.42 -33.91 0.85
C LEU A 153 1.46 -34.13 2.02
N SER A 154 0.58 -35.13 1.89
CA SER A 154 -0.27 -35.62 2.97
C SER A 154 0.53 -36.40 4.03
N LYS A 155 -0.08 -36.68 5.19
CA LYS A 155 0.56 -37.49 6.25
C LYS A 155 0.83 -38.92 5.77
N GLU A 156 -0.09 -39.48 5.00
CA GLU A 156 0.01 -40.81 4.39
C GLU A 156 1.13 -40.84 3.35
N GLU A 157 1.24 -39.79 2.51
CA GLU A 157 2.34 -39.67 1.55
C GLU A 157 3.70 -39.52 2.24
N VAL A 158 3.76 -38.79 3.35
CA VAL A 158 4.98 -38.69 4.17
C VAL A 158 5.36 -40.05 4.75
N GLU A 159 4.39 -40.83 5.24
CA GLU A 159 4.68 -42.15 5.80
C GLU A 159 5.12 -43.13 4.72
N ARG A 160 4.47 -43.11 3.56
CA ARG A 160 4.89 -43.91 2.39
C ARG A 160 6.28 -43.50 1.91
N LEU A 161 6.60 -42.21 1.91
CA LEU A 161 7.93 -41.71 1.56
C LEU A 161 9.00 -42.27 2.51
N LYS A 162 8.75 -42.27 3.83
CA LYS A 162 9.67 -42.86 4.82
C LYS A 162 9.87 -44.34 4.57
N GLU A 163 8.79 -45.08 4.34
CA GLU A 163 8.82 -46.51 4.06
C GLU A 163 9.71 -46.82 2.84
N LEU A 164 9.51 -46.11 1.73
CA LEU A 164 10.28 -46.32 0.50
C LEU A 164 11.75 -45.90 0.62
N ILE A 165 12.05 -44.86 1.41
CA ILE A 165 13.44 -44.46 1.68
C ILE A 165 14.19 -45.56 2.45
N GLN A 166 13.51 -46.27 3.36
CA GLN A 166 14.12 -47.34 4.16
C GLN A 166 14.22 -48.66 3.42
N LYS A 167 13.38 -48.89 2.41
CA LYS A 167 13.31 -50.15 1.69
C LYS A 167 14.61 -50.43 0.92
N ASP A 168 15.11 -51.67 1.04
CA ASP A 168 16.36 -52.07 0.40
C ASP A 168 16.27 -52.18 -1.12
N GLU A 169 15.09 -52.51 -1.64
CA GLU A 169 14.79 -52.55 -3.08
C GLU A 169 13.41 -51.97 -3.37
N LEU A 170 13.35 -51.09 -4.36
CA LEU A 170 12.09 -50.55 -4.86
C LEU A 170 11.60 -51.32 -6.08
N THR A 171 10.29 -51.60 -6.13
CA THR A 171 9.65 -52.02 -7.38
C THR A 171 9.61 -50.84 -8.36
N TYR A 172 9.32 -51.12 -9.63
CA TYR A 172 9.20 -50.07 -10.65
C TYR A 172 8.14 -49.03 -10.28
N GLU A 173 6.96 -49.49 -9.82
CA GLU A 173 5.86 -48.61 -9.41
C GLU A 173 6.22 -47.77 -8.17
N GLU A 174 6.92 -48.36 -7.21
CA GLU A 174 7.39 -47.64 -6.02
C GLU A 174 8.41 -46.55 -6.38
N ALA A 175 9.34 -46.85 -7.29
CA ALA A 175 10.32 -45.90 -7.76
C ALA A 175 9.69 -44.76 -8.56
N LEU A 176 8.69 -45.07 -9.40
CA LEU A 176 7.90 -44.05 -10.12
C LEU A 176 7.13 -43.15 -9.18
N TRP A 177 6.46 -43.72 -8.18
CA TRP A 177 5.74 -42.96 -7.16
C TRP A 177 6.70 -42.01 -6.42
N LEU A 178 7.88 -42.52 -6.02
CA LEU A 178 8.88 -41.72 -5.32
C LEU A 178 9.39 -40.55 -6.18
N ARG A 179 9.57 -40.79 -7.48
CA ARG A 179 9.99 -39.77 -8.44
C ARG A 179 8.93 -38.69 -8.60
N GLU A 180 7.65 -39.08 -8.64
CA GLU A 180 6.55 -38.13 -8.76
C GLU A 180 6.40 -37.25 -7.51
N VAL A 181 6.57 -37.84 -6.33
CA VAL A 181 6.70 -37.08 -5.07
C VAL A 181 7.85 -36.08 -5.16
N ALA A 182 9.02 -36.51 -5.63
CA ALA A 182 10.19 -35.64 -5.75
C ALA A 182 9.97 -34.47 -6.72
N ARG A 183 9.31 -34.69 -7.87
CA ARG A 183 8.96 -33.64 -8.83
C ARG A 183 8.04 -32.58 -8.23
N ARG A 184 7.01 -32.99 -7.50
CA ARG A 184 6.12 -32.04 -6.78
C ARG A 184 6.89 -31.23 -5.75
N LEU A 185 7.77 -31.88 -4.98
CA LEU A 185 8.61 -31.19 -3.99
C LEU A 185 9.61 -30.22 -4.63
N ILE A 186 10.14 -30.53 -5.82
CA ILE A 186 11.00 -29.62 -6.58
C ILE A 186 10.25 -28.36 -7.01
N ILE A 187 9.00 -28.51 -7.48
CA ILE A 187 8.15 -27.39 -7.87
C ILE A 187 7.84 -26.48 -6.68
N GLU A 188 7.54 -27.08 -5.52
CA GLU A 188 7.19 -26.32 -4.32
C GLU A 188 8.41 -25.68 -3.64
N TYR A 189 9.52 -26.42 -3.52
CA TYR A 189 10.64 -26.02 -2.67
C TYR A 189 11.95 -25.79 -3.42
N GLY A 190 12.23 -26.56 -4.48
CA GLY A 190 13.45 -26.45 -5.29
C GLY A 190 14.77 -26.58 -4.50
N THR A 191 14.76 -27.20 -3.32
CA THR A 191 15.93 -27.27 -2.44
C THR A 191 16.91 -28.37 -2.88
N PRO A 192 18.19 -28.30 -2.47
CA PRO A 192 19.15 -29.37 -2.72
C PRO A 192 18.64 -30.74 -2.26
N GLU A 193 17.90 -30.81 -1.15
CA GLU A 193 17.30 -32.02 -0.62
C GLU A 193 16.24 -32.62 -1.57
N THR A 194 15.38 -31.79 -2.18
CA THR A 194 14.36 -32.28 -3.11
C THR A 194 14.97 -32.80 -4.40
N TRP A 195 16.06 -32.19 -4.86
CA TRP A 195 16.83 -32.67 -6.01
C TRP A 195 17.57 -33.99 -5.71
N LYS A 196 18.12 -34.16 -4.51
CA LYS A 196 18.70 -35.44 -4.08
C LYS A 196 17.66 -36.57 -4.07
N LEU A 197 16.42 -36.29 -3.64
CA LEU A 197 15.33 -37.27 -3.70
C LEU A 197 15.03 -37.69 -5.14
N HIS A 198 14.92 -36.70 -6.03
CA HIS A 198 14.60 -36.93 -7.43
C HIS A 198 15.70 -37.76 -8.12
N ALA A 199 16.96 -37.47 -7.81
CA ALA A 199 18.09 -38.26 -8.29
C ALA A 199 18.03 -39.71 -7.78
N TYR A 200 17.82 -39.90 -6.47
CA TYR A 200 17.66 -41.23 -5.87
C TYR A 200 16.53 -42.03 -6.53
N ALA A 201 15.35 -41.41 -6.68
CA ALA A 201 14.20 -42.05 -7.31
C ALA A 201 14.47 -42.42 -8.77
N SER A 202 15.13 -41.55 -9.54
CA SER A 202 15.47 -41.80 -10.94
C SER A 202 16.44 -42.97 -11.12
N ILE A 203 17.42 -43.11 -10.22
CA ILE A 203 18.32 -44.26 -10.21
C ILE A 203 17.52 -45.54 -9.92
N TRP A 204 16.61 -45.53 -8.94
CA TRP A 204 15.77 -46.69 -8.64
C TRP A 204 14.82 -47.08 -9.77
N VAL A 205 14.30 -46.10 -10.52
CA VAL A 205 13.50 -46.36 -11.72
C VAL A 205 14.32 -47.15 -12.75
N ALA A 206 15.57 -46.72 -13.01
CA ALA A 206 16.47 -47.41 -13.93
C ALA A 206 16.80 -48.84 -13.46
N LEU A 207 17.19 -48.98 -12.19
CA LEU A 207 17.51 -50.29 -11.59
C LEU A 207 16.31 -51.23 -11.65
N ALA A 208 15.10 -50.76 -11.33
CA ALA A 208 13.90 -51.58 -11.39
C ALA A 208 13.54 -51.98 -12.84
N ARG A 209 13.71 -51.08 -13.82
CA ARG A 209 13.53 -51.41 -15.25
C ARG A 209 14.52 -52.47 -15.72
N LYS A 210 15.80 -52.34 -15.35
CA LYS A 210 16.85 -53.30 -15.71
C LYS A 210 16.52 -54.70 -15.18
N ARG A 211 16.14 -54.82 -13.90
CA ARG A 211 15.70 -56.08 -13.31
C ARG A 211 14.49 -56.69 -14.03
N MET A 212 13.47 -55.88 -14.34
CA MET A 212 12.31 -56.37 -15.10
C MET A 212 12.68 -56.89 -16.50
N ALA A 213 13.65 -56.26 -17.17
CA ALA A 213 14.13 -56.71 -18.48
C ALA A 213 14.92 -58.02 -18.38
N GLU A 214 15.74 -58.17 -17.33
CA GLU A 214 16.46 -59.41 -17.02
C GLU A 214 15.50 -60.56 -16.73
N GLU A 215 14.47 -60.33 -15.90
CA GLU A 215 13.44 -61.31 -15.56
C GLU A 215 12.59 -61.74 -16.77
N ARG A 216 12.41 -60.85 -17.76
CA ARG A 216 11.69 -61.14 -19.01
C ARG A 216 12.56 -61.84 -20.06
N GLY A 217 13.84 -62.07 -19.80
CA GLY A 217 14.77 -62.62 -20.78
C GLY A 217 15.10 -61.66 -21.92
N GLU A 218 14.87 -60.36 -21.73
CA GLU A 218 15.12 -59.29 -22.70
C GLU A 218 16.50 -58.61 -22.49
N ALA A 219 17.26 -59.05 -21.48
CA ALA A 219 18.60 -58.53 -21.23
C ALA A 219 19.54 -58.91 -22.39
N ARG A 220 20.08 -57.87 -23.04
CA ARG A 220 20.93 -57.93 -24.23
C ARG A 220 22.10 -58.91 -24.08
N GLY A 221 22.28 -59.75 -25.10
CA GLY A 221 23.60 -60.19 -25.55
C GLY A 221 24.32 -59.12 -26.35
#